data_AF-A0A7J8MDA4-F1
#
_entry.id   AF-A0A7J8MDA4-F1
#
_cell.length_a   1.000
_cell.length_b   1.000
_cell.length_c   1.000
_cell.angle_alpha   90.00
_cell.angle_beta   90.00
_cell.angle_gamma   90.00
#
_symmetry.space_group_name_H-M   'P 1'
#
loop_
_entity.id
_entity.type
_entity.pdbx_description
1 polymer ?
#
loop_
_entity_poly.entity_id
_entity_poly.type
_entity_poly.pdbx_seq_one_letter_code
_entity_poly.pdbx_strand_id
1 'polypeptide(L)'
;MSALCEATGADVTQVSYAVGKDTRIGPKFLNASVGFGGSCFQKDILNLVYICECNGLPEVAEYWKQVIKINDYQKNRFVNRVVSSMFNTVSNKKIAILGFAFKKDTGDTRETPAIDVCKGLLGDKARLSIFDPQVTVDQIQRDLTMKKFDWDHPLHLQPMSPTTVKQVTCVWDAYEATKDAHGICILTEWDEFKNLDFKRIYDNMQKPAFVFDGRNIVNVDQLREIGFIVYSIGKPLDAWLKDMPAVA
;
A
#
# COMPACT_ATOMS: atom_id res chain seq x y z
N MET A 1 -10.17 2.60 -11.70
CA MET A 1 -9.54 3.62 -12.57
C MET A 1 -8.02 3.63 -12.51
N SER A 2 -7.37 3.68 -11.34
CA SER A 2 -5.89 3.71 -11.24
C SER A 2 -5.20 2.59 -12.03
N ALA A 3 -5.62 1.34 -11.88
CA ALA A 3 -5.08 0.22 -12.65
C ALA A 3 -5.20 0.39 -14.17
N LEU A 4 -6.30 0.99 -14.66
CA LEU A 4 -6.48 1.28 -16.07
C LEU A 4 -5.54 2.40 -16.54
N CYS A 5 -5.31 3.40 -15.69
CA CYS A 5 -4.35 4.48 -15.99
C CYS A 5 -2.94 3.92 -16.15
N GLU A 6 -2.52 3.02 -15.26
CA GLU A 6 -1.24 2.31 -15.35
C GLU A 6 -1.09 1.52 -16.67
N ALA A 7 -2.16 0.84 -17.11
CA ALA A 7 -2.15 0.04 -18.34
C ALA A 7 -2.18 0.86 -19.64
N THR A 8 -2.72 2.09 -19.59
CA THR A 8 -2.92 2.95 -20.77
C THR A 8 -1.92 4.09 -20.87
N GLY A 9 -1.14 4.34 -19.81
CA GLY A 9 -0.24 5.49 -19.72
C GLY A 9 -0.93 6.79 -19.33
N ALA A 10 -2.19 6.74 -18.87
CA ALA A 10 -2.88 7.89 -18.29
C ALA A 10 -2.43 8.15 -16.83
N ASP A 11 -2.80 9.32 -16.28
CA ASP A 11 -2.55 9.68 -14.89
C ASP A 11 -3.86 9.82 -14.12
N VAL A 12 -4.04 9.01 -13.07
CA VAL A 12 -5.23 8.98 -12.22
C VAL A 12 -5.48 10.31 -11.51
N THR A 13 -4.43 11.08 -11.20
CA THR A 13 -4.58 12.40 -10.58
C THR A 13 -5.22 13.40 -11.52
N GLN A 14 -4.89 13.33 -12.82
CA GLN A 14 -5.52 14.13 -13.87
C GLN A 14 -6.97 13.70 -14.11
N VAL A 15 -7.22 12.38 -14.13
CA VAL A 15 -8.58 11.83 -14.25
C VAL A 15 -9.45 12.29 -13.06
N SER A 16 -8.96 12.12 -11.83
CA SER A 16 -9.67 12.55 -10.62
C SER A 16 -9.92 14.05 -10.59
N TYR A 17 -8.95 14.86 -11.03
CA TYR A 17 -9.11 16.31 -11.16
C TYR A 17 -10.22 16.66 -12.15
N ALA A 18 -10.21 16.08 -13.35
CA ALA A 18 -11.21 16.34 -14.39
C ALA A 18 -12.62 15.91 -13.95
N VAL A 19 -12.75 14.70 -13.41
CA VAL A 19 -14.02 14.17 -12.88
C VAL A 19 -14.54 15.05 -11.74
N GLY A 20 -13.66 15.47 -10.83
CA GLY A 20 -14.01 16.30 -9.69
C GLY A 20 -14.42 17.74 -10.02
N LYS A 21 -14.27 18.19 -11.27
CA LYS A 21 -14.79 19.49 -11.73
C LYS A 21 -16.30 19.49 -11.92
N ASP A 22 -16.90 18.33 -12.17
CA ASP A 22 -18.35 18.24 -12.20
C ASP A 22 -18.89 18.40 -10.78
N THR A 23 -19.68 19.45 -10.57
CA THR A 23 -20.21 19.79 -9.24
C THR A 23 -21.18 18.74 -8.68
N ARG A 24 -21.72 17.84 -9.52
CA ARG A 24 -22.56 16.71 -9.08
C ARG A 24 -21.74 15.61 -8.42
N ILE A 25 -20.44 15.55 -8.70
CA ILE A 25 -19.50 14.59 -8.11
C ILE A 25 -18.68 15.29 -7.01
N GLY A 26 -18.08 16.44 -7.34
CA GLY A 26 -17.19 17.18 -6.46
C GLY A 26 -15.79 16.56 -6.33
N PRO A 27 -14.82 17.31 -5.76
CA PRO A 27 -13.40 16.92 -5.80
C PRO A 27 -12.93 16.05 -4.62
N LYS A 28 -13.78 15.79 -3.63
CA LYS A 28 -13.40 15.10 -2.38
C LYS A 28 -13.47 13.58 -2.55
N PHE A 29 -12.67 12.84 -1.78
CA PHE A 29 -12.65 11.36 -1.80
C PHE A 29 -12.28 10.73 -3.16
N LEU A 30 -11.63 11.49 -4.06
CA LEU A 30 -11.17 11.02 -5.36
C LEU A 30 -9.67 10.70 -5.43
N ASN A 31 -8.96 10.74 -4.30
CA ASN A 31 -7.54 10.41 -4.25
C ASN A 31 -7.34 8.89 -4.26
N ALA A 32 -6.66 8.39 -5.28
CA ALA A 32 -6.29 6.97 -5.35
C ALA A 32 -5.18 6.65 -4.33
N SER A 33 -5.30 5.50 -3.66
CA SER A 33 -4.33 4.99 -2.69
C SER A 33 -4.15 3.48 -2.83
N VAL A 34 -3.27 2.88 -2.02
CA VAL A 34 -3.08 1.44 -1.87
C VAL A 34 -4.33 0.73 -1.33
N GLY A 35 -5.21 1.48 -0.68
CA GLY A 35 -6.48 1.02 -0.16
C GLY A 35 -7.04 2.02 0.85
N PHE A 36 -8.33 1.92 1.15
CA PHE A 36 -8.90 2.57 2.33
C PHE A 36 -8.71 1.66 3.55
N GLY A 37 -8.72 2.27 4.73
CA GLY A 37 -8.69 1.58 6.01
C GLY A 37 -9.54 2.30 7.07
N GLY A 38 -9.24 2.04 8.33
CA GLY A 38 -9.99 2.57 9.47
C GLY A 38 -11.20 1.70 9.82
N SER A 39 -11.69 1.85 11.04
CA SER A 39 -12.72 0.97 11.61
C SER A 39 -14.13 1.10 11.01
N CYS A 40 -14.37 2.07 10.13
CA CYS A 40 -15.71 2.40 9.66
C CYS A 40 -16.01 1.77 8.29
N PHE A 41 -15.23 2.08 7.25
CA PHE A 41 -15.62 1.75 5.87
C PHE A 41 -15.87 0.26 5.64
N GLN A 42 -14.88 -0.59 5.95
CA GLN A 42 -15.01 -2.03 5.71
C GLN A 42 -16.14 -2.63 6.53
N LYS A 43 -16.19 -2.30 7.83
CA LYS A 43 -17.21 -2.78 8.76
C LYS A 43 -18.63 -2.40 8.32
N ASP A 44 -18.85 -1.13 7.99
CA ASP A 44 -20.18 -0.61 7.67
C ASP A 44 -20.66 -1.12 6.31
N ILE A 45 -19.77 -1.26 5.32
CA ILE A 45 -20.10 -1.85 4.02
C ILE A 45 -20.44 -3.33 4.17
N LEU A 46 -19.64 -4.11 4.92
CA LEU A 46 -19.93 -5.53 5.14
C LEU A 46 -21.23 -5.73 5.92
N ASN A 47 -21.52 -4.86 6.90
CA ASN A 47 -22.81 -4.86 7.60
C ASN A 47 -23.97 -4.55 6.64
N LEU A 48 -23.81 -3.59 5.72
CA LEU A 48 -24.81 -3.30 4.70
C LEU A 48 -25.04 -4.49 3.76
N VAL A 49 -23.97 -5.14 3.30
CA VAL A 49 -24.04 -6.37 2.49
C VAL A 49 -24.84 -7.44 3.23
N TYR A 50 -24.53 -7.68 4.51
CA TYR A 50 -25.25 -8.65 5.34
C TYR A 50 -26.74 -8.29 5.49
N ILE A 51 -27.07 -7.01 5.74
CA ILE A 51 -28.47 -6.55 5.81
C ILE A 51 -29.20 -6.82 4.49
N CYS A 52 -28.57 -6.56 3.34
CA CYS A 52 -29.15 -6.86 2.04
C CYS A 52 -29.41 -8.36 1.85
N GLU A 53 -28.46 -9.22 2.22
CA GLU A 53 -28.59 -10.68 2.15
C GLU A 53 -29.74 -11.18 3.04
N CYS A 54 -29.84 -10.70 4.29
CA CYS A 54 -30.93 -11.07 5.21
C CYS A 54 -32.32 -10.66 4.73
N ASN A 55 -32.42 -9.65 3.86
CA ASN A 55 -33.68 -9.18 3.29
C ASN A 55 -33.95 -9.76 1.88
N GLY A 56 -33.16 -10.73 1.43
CA GLY A 56 -33.35 -11.37 0.11
C GLY A 56 -33.04 -10.45 -1.07
N LEU A 57 -32.08 -9.52 -0.91
CA LEU A 57 -31.64 -8.57 -1.95
C LEU A 57 -30.19 -8.89 -2.43
N PRO A 58 -29.95 -10.05 -3.08
CA PRO A 58 -28.61 -10.50 -3.43
C PRO A 58 -27.92 -9.58 -4.46
N GLU A 59 -28.65 -8.95 -5.37
CA GLU A 59 -28.08 -8.05 -6.38
C GLU A 59 -27.53 -6.77 -5.73
N VAL A 60 -28.22 -6.25 -4.72
CA VAL A 60 -27.79 -5.07 -3.96
C VAL A 60 -26.59 -5.42 -3.08
N ALA A 61 -26.61 -6.60 -2.45
CA ALA A 61 -25.49 -7.12 -1.68
C ALA A 61 -24.23 -7.23 -2.54
N GLU A 62 -24.34 -7.84 -3.73
CA GLU A 62 -23.19 -8.02 -4.63
C GLU A 62 -22.64 -6.68 -5.14
N TYR A 63 -23.50 -5.70 -5.44
CA TYR A 63 -23.06 -4.35 -5.80
C TYR A 63 -22.16 -3.72 -4.73
N TRP A 64 -22.58 -3.72 -3.46
CA TRP A 64 -21.78 -3.17 -2.36
C TRP A 64 -20.53 -3.99 -2.06
N LYS A 65 -20.60 -5.31 -2.22
CA LYS A 65 -19.47 -6.22 -2.04
C LYS A 65 -18.31 -5.91 -3.00
N GLN A 66 -18.59 -5.36 -4.18
CA GLN A 66 -17.55 -4.93 -5.12
C GLN A 66 -16.62 -3.84 -4.54
N VAL A 67 -17.12 -3.00 -3.62
CA VAL A 67 -16.30 -1.97 -2.95
C VAL A 67 -15.21 -2.61 -2.08
N ILE A 68 -15.51 -3.73 -1.42
CA ILE A 68 -14.51 -4.47 -0.64
C ILE A 68 -13.57 -5.24 -1.58
N LYS A 69 -14.13 -5.95 -2.58
CA LYS A 69 -13.34 -6.72 -3.55
C LYS A 69 -12.29 -5.85 -4.26
N ILE A 70 -12.65 -4.62 -4.66
CA ILE A 70 -11.71 -3.72 -5.33
C ILE A 70 -10.63 -3.18 -4.38
N ASN A 71 -10.96 -2.98 -3.09
CA ASN A 71 -9.99 -2.58 -2.07
C ASN A 71 -8.95 -3.69 -1.84
N ASP A 72 -9.39 -4.94 -1.78
CA ASP A 72 -8.49 -6.11 -1.62
C ASP A 72 -7.64 -6.35 -2.85
N TYR A 73 -8.24 -6.25 -4.03
CA TYR A 73 -7.51 -6.27 -5.29
C TYR A 73 -6.42 -5.19 -5.33
N GLN A 74 -6.71 -3.98 -4.88
CA GLN A 74 -5.77 -2.85 -4.86
C GLN A 74 -4.56 -3.12 -3.95
N LYS A 75 -4.78 -3.70 -2.76
CA LYS A 75 -3.70 -4.09 -1.83
C LYS A 75 -2.85 -5.22 -2.42
N ASN A 76 -3.48 -6.27 -2.94
CA ASN A 76 -2.80 -7.42 -3.51
C ASN A 76 -1.97 -7.07 -4.76
N ARG A 77 -2.53 -6.31 -5.70
CA ARG A 77 -1.78 -5.90 -6.90
C ARG A 77 -0.60 -4.99 -6.56
N PHE A 78 -0.68 -4.21 -5.48
CA PHE A 78 0.43 -3.39 -5.03
C PHE A 78 1.58 -4.27 -4.54
N VAL A 79 1.30 -5.30 -3.73
CA VAL A 79 2.30 -6.29 -3.30
C VAL A 79 2.92 -6.99 -4.51
N ASN A 80 2.09 -7.49 -5.43
CA ASN A 80 2.56 -8.16 -6.65
C ASN A 80 3.45 -7.24 -7.50
N ARG A 81 3.13 -5.94 -7.55
CA ARG A 81 3.97 -4.95 -8.22
C ARG A 81 5.33 -4.83 -7.55
N VAL A 82 5.40 -4.76 -6.23
CA VAL A 82 6.68 -4.74 -5.50
C VAL A 82 7.52 -5.96 -5.84
N VAL A 83 6.92 -7.15 -5.78
CA VAL A 83 7.61 -8.44 -5.99
C VAL A 83 8.09 -8.59 -7.43
N SER A 84 7.23 -8.36 -8.41
CA SER A 84 7.56 -8.45 -9.84
C SER A 84 8.68 -7.47 -10.22
N SER A 85 8.62 -6.23 -9.74
CA SER A 85 9.62 -5.18 -9.99
C SER A 85 11.02 -5.57 -9.54
N MET A 86 11.11 -6.41 -8.50
CA MET A 86 12.35 -6.83 -7.86
C MET A 86 12.78 -8.22 -8.30
N PHE A 87 12.57 -8.54 -9.59
CA PHE A 87 12.93 -9.82 -10.23
C PHE A 87 12.12 -11.01 -9.72
N ASN A 88 10.84 -10.79 -9.45
CA ASN A 88 9.90 -11.80 -8.96
C ASN A 88 10.33 -12.49 -7.65
N THR A 89 11.18 -11.84 -6.86
CA THR A 89 11.58 -12.32 -5.54
C THR A 89 11.97 -11.18 -4.61
N VAL A 90 11.42 -11.19 -3.40
CA VAL A 90 11.79 -10.28 -2.31
C VAL A 90 12.44 -11.00 -1.13
N SER A 91 12.74 -12.29 -1.29
CA SER A 91 13.33 -13.12 -0.25
C SER A 91 14.64 -12.51 0.26
N ASN A 92 14.72 -12.29 1.57
CA ASN A 92 15.83 -11.66 2.29
C ASN A 92 16.17 -10.21 1.88
N LYS A 93 15.43 -9.60 0.95
CA LYS A 93 15.62 -8.19 0.59
C LYS A 93 15.06 -7.31 1.70
N LYS A 94 15.82 -6.29 2.10
CA LYS A 94 15.33 -5.25 3.02
C LYS A 94 14.38 -4.32 2.25
N ILE A 95 13.14 -4.17 2.73
CA ILE A 95 12.14 -3.24 2.21
C ILE A 95 11.78 -2.27 3.34
N ALA A 96 11.92 -0.97 3.07
CA ALA A 96 11.51 0.07 3.99
C ALA A 96 10.00 0.30 3.87
N ILE A 97 9.29 0.35 4.99
CA ILE A 97 7.87 0.68 5.05
C ILE A 97 7.75 2.03 5.74
N LEU A 98 7.31 3.04 5.00
CA LEU A 98 7.09 4.38 5.49
C LEU A 98 5.58 4.59 5.68
N GLY A 99 5.16 4.62 6.95
CA GLY A 99 3.77 4.71 7.36
C GLY A 99 3.14 3.35 7.65
N PHE A 100 2.45 3.27 8.78
CA PHE A 100 1.71 2.10 9.24
C PHE A 100 0.28 2.45 9.64
N ALA A 101 0.03 3.66 10.14
CA ALA A 101 -1.33 4.14 10.42
C ALA A 101 -2.21 4.12 9.17
N PHE A 102 -3.52 3.98 9.32
CA PHE A 102 -4.43 3.87 8.16
C PHE A 102 -4.51 5.17 7.33
N LYS A 103 -4.23 6.32 7.96
CA LYS A 103 -4.12 7.66 7.38
C LYS A 103 -3.15 8.51 8.20
N LYS A 104 -2.79 9.69 7.70
CA LYS A 104 -1.96 10.62 8.47
C LYS A 104 -2.69 11.19 9.70
N ASP A 105 -1.91 11.80 10.59
CA ASP A 105 -2.33 12.50 11.81
C ASP A 105 -3.06 11.63 12.84
N THR A 106 -2.75 10.33 12.87
CA THR A 106 -3.25 9.39 13.88
C THR A 106 -2.30 8.20 14.07
N GLY A 107 -2.30 7.60 15.27
CA GLY A 107 -1.66 6.30 15.55
C GLY A 107 -2.60 5.10 15.38
N ASP A 108 -3.81 5.29 14.84
CA ASP A 108 -4.78 4.20 14.63
C ASP A 108 -4.39 3.31 13.45
N THR A 109 -4.37 2.00 13.69
CA THR A 109 -3.93 0.97 12.74
C THR A 109 -5.07 0.06 12.29
N ARG A 110 -6.29 0.26 12.78
CA ARG A 110 -7.44 -0.60 12.43
C ARG A 110 -7.69 -0.59 10.92
N GLU A 111 -7.79 -1.78 10.33
CA GLU A 111 -7.93 -2.00 8.89
C GLU A 111 -6.92 -1.20 8.02
N THR A 112 -5.74 -0.88 8.54
CA THR A 112 -4.73 -0.20 7.72
C THR A 112 -4.28 -1.09 6.55
N PRO A 113 -4.23 -0.57 5.30
CA PRO A 113 -3.66 -1.29 4.17
C PRO A 113 -2.20 -1.73 4.41
N ALA A 114 -1.48 -1.04 5.30
CA ALA A 114 -0.09 -1.36 5.61
C ALA A 114 0.07 -2.77 6.19
N ILE A 115 -0.89 -3.25 6.98
CA ILE A 115 -0.87 -4.63 7.53
C ILE A 115 -0.91 -5.64 6.39
N ASP A 116 -1.83 -5.49 5.44
CA ASP A 116 -2.01 -6.42 4.33
C ASP A 116 -0.79 -6.43 3.41
N VAL A 117 -0.24 -5.25 3.10
CA VAL A 117 1.00 -5.13 2.31
C VAL A 117 2.19 -5.77 3.03
N CYS A 118 2.37 -5.50 4.32
CA CYS A 118 3.46 -6.08 5.10
C CYS A 118 3.34 -7.61 5.17
N LYS A 119 2.14 -8.14 5.42
CA LYS A 119 1.89 -9.60 5.47
C LYS A 119 2.17 -10.26 4.12
N GLY A 120 1.77 -9.63 3.01
CA GLY A 120 2.10 -10.12 1.67
C GLY A 120 3.61 -10.22 1.44
N LEU A 121 4.35 -9.14 1.74
CA LEU A 121 5.82 -9.13 1.58
C LEU A 121 6.55 -10.10 2.52
N LEU A 122 6.05 -10.27 3.76
CA LEU A 122 6.57 -11.26 4.71
C LEU A 122 6.30 -12.69 4.23
N GLY A 123 5.15 -12.94 3.59
CA GLY A 123 4.84 -14.21 2.94
C GLY A 123 5.89 -14.61 1.89
N ASP A 124 6.41 -13.62 1.17
CA ASP A 124 7.51 -13.77 0.21
C ASP A 124 8.92 -13.63 0.83
N LYS A 125 9.00 -13.71 2.15
CA LYS A 125 10.23 -13.72 2.96
C LYS A 125 11.05 -12.42 2.88
N ALA A 126 10.42 -11.28 2.62
CA ALA A 126 11.08 -9.98 2.74
C ALA A 126 11.50 -9.66 4.18
N ARG A 127 12.49 -8.78 4.33
CA ARG A 127 12.87 -8.18 5.62
C ARG A 127 12.31 -6.76 5.67
N LEU A 128 11.39 -6.48 6.58
CA LEU A 128 10.72 -5.18 6.67
C LEU A 128 11.41 -4.27 7.69
N SER A 129 11.64 -3.02 7.31
CA SER A 129 12.10 -1.95 8.19
C SER A 129 11.03 -0.87 8.25
N ILE A 130 10.29 -0.80 9.34
CA ILE A 130 9.05 -0.01 9.44
C ILE A 130 9.32 1.26 10.25
N PHE A 131 8.85 2.39 9.73
CA PHE A 131 8.82 3.67 10.44
C PHE A 131 7.43 4.31 10.28
N ASP A 132 6.83 4.70 11.40
CA ASP A 132 5.63 5.53 11.46
C ASP A 132 5.77 6.54 12.62
N PRO A 133 5.46 7.84 12.42
CA PRO A 133 5.58 8.86 13.46
C PRO A 133 4.73 8.70 14.71
N GLN A 134 3.59 8.01 14.62
CA GLN A 134 2.58 7.99 15.69
C GLN A 134 2.21 6.58 16.15
N VAL A 135 2.47 5.55 15.36
CA VAL A 135 2.18 4.16 15.77
C VAL A 135 3.32 3.60 16.61
N THR A 136 2.99 3.02 17.77
CA THR A 136 3.98 2.40 18.66
C THR A 136 4.50 1.06 18.12
N VAL A 137 5.74 0.72 18.46
CA VAL A 137 6.37 -0.56 18.08
C VAL A 137 5.53 -1.76 18.54
N ASP A 138 5.02 -1.72 19.78
CA ASP A 138 4.18 -2.78 20.33
C ASP A 138 2.90 -2.98 19.50
N GLN A 139 2.29 -1.90 19.03
CA GLN A 139 1.08 -1.97 18.19
C GLN A 139 1.41 -2.59 16.83
N ILE A 140 2.50 -2.16 16.17
CA ILE A 140 2.95 -2.73 14.89
C ILE A 140 3.21 -4.23 15.02
N GLN A 141 3.96 -4.64 16.05
CA GLN A 141 4.27 -6.05 16.29
C GLN A 141 3.00 -6.88 16.55
N ARG A 142 2.08 -6.34 17.35
CA ARG A 142 0.79 -6.98 17.64
C ARG A 142 -0.03 -7.18 16.38
N ASP A 143 -0.18 -6.15 15.56
CA ASP A 143 -1.01 -6.19 14.36
C ASP A 143 -0.47 -7.13 13.28
N LEU A 144 0.86 -7.24 13.17
CA LEU A 144 1.50 -8.17 12.25
C LEU A 144 1.42 -9.62 12.74
N THR A 145 1.53 -9.86 14.04
CA THR A 145 1.48 -11.22 14.64
C THR A 145 0.07 -11.78 14.80
N MET A 146 -0.93 -10.92 14.97
CA MET A 146 -2.32 -11.35 15.04
C MET A 146 -2.78 -11.91 13.69
N LYS A 147 -3.42 -13.09 13.75
CA LYS A 147 -4.20 -13.59 12.62
C LYS A 147 -5.34 -12.60 12.38
N LYS A 148 -5.50 -12.15 11.13
CA LYS A 148 -6.76 -11.50 10.72
C LYS A 148 -7.83 -12.60 10.85
N PHE A 149 -8.97 -12.32 11.48
CA PHE A 149 -10.02 -13.33 11.56
C PHE A 149 -10.54 -13.61 10.15
N ASP A 150 -10.87 -14.87 9.85
CA ASP A 150 -11.32 -15.30 8.51
C ASP A 150 -12.57 -14.55 8.02
N TRP A 151 -13.33 -13.91 8.92
CA TRP A 151 -14.52 -13.11 8.58
C TRP A 151 -14.17 -11.72 8.01
N ASP A 152 -12.99 -11.18 8.31
CA ASP A 152 -12.59 -9.85 7.84
C ASP A 152 -12.13 -9.88 6.38
N HIS A 153 -11.54 -11.00 5.91
CA HIS A 153 -11.27 -11.30 4.49
C HIS A 153 -11.21 -12.82 4.25
N PRO A 154 -11.88 -13.36 3.21
CA PRO A 154 -11.92 -14.80 2.92
C PRO A 154 -10.64 -15.36 2.27
N LEU A 155 -9.50 -14.65 2.31
CA LEU A 155 -8.24 -15.10 1.70
C LEU A 155 -7.25 -15.57 2.76
N HIS A 156 -6.89 -16.86 2.66
CA HIS A 156 -6.05 -17.65 3.55
C HIS A 156 -4.69 -17.02 3.88
N LEU A 157 -4.64 -16.16 4.90
CA LEU A 157 -3.37 -15.77 5.53
C LEU A 157 -3.00 -16.83 6.58
N GLN A 158 -1.98 -17.64 6.27
CA GLN A 158 -1.49 -18.62 7.22
C GLN A 158 -0.92 -17.95 8.49
N PRO A 159 -1.00 -18.60 9.67
CA PRO A 159 -0.32 -18.13 10.88
C PRO A 159 1.14 -17.77 10.59
N MET A 160 1.59 -16.61 11.07
CA MET A 160 3.01 -16.29 11.03
C MET A 160 3.79 -17.24 11.95
N SER A 161 4.80 -17.91 11.39
CA SER A 161 5.79 -18.69 12.13
C SER A 161 6.65 -17.77 13.02
N PRO A 162 7.21 -18.24 14.16
CA PRO A 162 8.18 -17.49 14.97
C PRO A 162 9.36 -16.91 14.18
N THR A 163 9.71 -17.50 13.02
CA THR A 163 10.74 -16.96 12.11
C THR A 163 10.37 -15.62 11.48
N THR A 164 9.09 -15.32 11.33
CA THR A 164 8.57 -14.09 10.69
C THR A 164 8.80 -12.86 11.57
N VAL A 165 8.79 -13.03 12.90
CA VAL A 165 9.06 -11.93 13.85
C VAL A 165 10.50 -11.41 13.69
N LYS A 166 11.46 -12.27 13.32
CA LYS A 166 12.86 -11.86 13.07
C LYS A 166 13.02 -11.03 11.78
N GLN A 167 12.01 -11.00 10.92
CA GLN A 167 12.05 -10.29 9.63
C GLN A 167 11.51 -8.86 9.73
N VAL A 168 10.95 -8.45 10.86
CA VAL A 168 10.42 -7.09 11.07
C VAL A 168 11.33 -6.32 12.02
N THR A 169 11.74 -5.12 11.63
CA THR A 169 12.45 -4.16 12.49
C THR A 169 11.70 -2.84 12.47
N CYS A 170 11.34 -2.32 13.64
CA CYS A 170 10.78 -0.97 13.76
C CYS A 170 11.91 -0.02 14.14
N VAL A 171 11.99 1.12 13.46
CA VAL A 171 13.06 2.11 13.60
C VAL A 171 12.48 3.50 13.86
N TRP A 172 13.34 4.46 14.21
CA TRP A 172 12.90 5.76 14.74
C TRP A 172 12.85 6.88 13.69
N ASP A 173 13.40 6.65 12.49
CA ASP A 173 13.33 7.60 11.40
C ASP A 173 13.36 6.92 10.01
N ALA A 174 12.94 7.69 9.00
CA ALA A 174 12.86 7.23 7.61
C ALA A 174 14.24 6.91 6.99
N TYR A 175 15.32 7.55 7.44
CA TYR A 175 16.68 7.31 6.93
C TYR A 175 17.23 5.97 7.41
N GLU A 176 16.99 5.61 8.67
CA GLU A 176 17.34 4.28 9.20
C GLU A 176 16.51 3.18 8.52
N ALA A 177 15.22 3.45 8.29
CA ALA A 177 14.32 2.52 7.60
C ALA A 177 14.84 2.19 6.19
N THR A 178 15.31 3.22 5.48
CA THR A 178 15.71 3.14 4.07
C THR A 178 17.18 2.77 3.85
N LYS A 179 18.04 2.90 4.86
CA LYS A 179 19.46 2.48 4.77
C LYS A 179 19.58 1.01 4.37
N ASP A 180 20.40 0.70 3.36
CA ASP A 180 20.60 -0.64 2.79
C ASP A 180 19.30 -1.32 2.28
N ALA A 181 18.20 -0.58 2.14
CA ALA A 181 16.97 -1.10 1.57
C ALA A 181 17.10 -1.25 0.06
N HIS A 182 16.37 -2.21 -0.49
CA HIS A 182 16.24 -2.41 -1.94
C HIS A 182 15.03 -1.64 -2.48
N GLY A 183 13.97 -1.49 -1.67
CA GLY A 183 12.77 -0.77 -2.04
C GLY A 183 12.18 -0.01 -0.86
N ILE A 184 11.45 1.06 -1.16
CA ILE A 184 10.67 1.86 -0.21
C ILE A 184 9.20 1.72 -0.58
N CYS A 185 8.34 1.36 0.38
CA CYS A 185 6.89 1.40 0.25
C CYS A 185 6.34 2.53 1.11
N ILE A 186 5.71 3.53 0.49
CA ILE A 186 5.06 4.63 1.19
C ILE A 186 3.57 4.28 1.31
N LEU A 187 3.14 3.95 2.53
CA LEU A 187 1.81 3.37 2.79
C LEU A 187 0.87 4.30 3.57
N THR A 188 1.39 5.40 4.10
CA THR A 188 0.61 6.46 4.77
C THR A 188 1.10 7.83 4.35
N GLU A 189 0.18 8.76 4.09
CA GLU A 189 0.45 10.09 3.52
C GLU A 189 1.00 11.13 4.52
N TRP A 190 1.90 10.73 5.42
CA TRP A 190 2.54 11.65 6.35
C TRP A 190 3.27 12.77 5.61
N ASP A 191 3.08 14.02 6.07
CA ASP A 191 3.64 15.19 5.39
C ASP A 191 5.18 15.21 5.44
N GLU A 192 5.81 14.57 6.43
CA GLU A 192 7.27 14.44 6.51
C GLU A 192 7.86 13.64 5.34
N PHE A 193 7.13 12.64 4.81
CA PHE A 193 7.64 11.77 3.74
C PHE A 193 7.76 12.50 2.40
N LYS A 194 7.04 13.61 2.24
CA LYS A 194 7.09 14.46 1.04
C LYS A 194 8.42 15.21 0.91
N ASN A 195 9.05 15.52 2.04
CA ASN A 195 10.19 16.44 2.12
C ASN A 195 11.48 15.73 2.57
N LEU A 196 11.53 14.40 2.49
CA LEU A 196 12.74 13.65 2.78
C LEU A 196 13.85 13.98 1.78
N ASP A 197 15.10 13.93 2.23
CA ASP A 197 16.26 13.98 1.34
C ASP A 197 16.41 12.66 0.59
N PHE A 198 15.66 12.54 -0.51
CA PHE A 198 15.67 11.36 -1.37
C PHE A 198 17.02 11.11 -2.04
N LYS A 199 17.88 12.12 -2.20
CA LYS A 199 19.22 11.93 -2.74
C LYS A 199 20.09 11.20 -1.71
N ARG A 200 20.07 11.64 -0.45
CA ARG A 200 20.73 10.93 0.66
C ARG A 200 20.19 9.50 0.81
N ILE A 201 18.87 9.33 0.73
CA ILE A 201 18.26 8.00 0.80
C ILE A 201 18.76 7.12 -0.35
N TYR A 202 18.71 7.62 -1.58
CA TYR A 202 19.19 6.90 -2.76
C TYR A 202 20.64 6.45 -2.57
N ASP A 203 21.54 7.34 -2.17
CA ASP A 203 22.97 7.04 -2.03
C ASP A 203 23.25 5.95 -0.97
N ASN A 204 22.35 5.75 -0.01
CA ASN A 204 22.46 4.73 1.05
C ASN A 204 21.63 3.46 0.80
N MET A 205 20.94 3.34 -0.33
CA MET A 205 20.16 2.16 -0.70
C MET A 205 20.96 1.17 -1.57
N GLN A 206 20.50 -0.07 -1.63
CA GLN A 206 20.98 -1.05 -2.61
C GLN A 206 20.56 -0.65 -4.03
N LYS A 207 21.28 -1.13 -5.05
CA LYS A 207 21.00 -0.83 -6.46
C LYS A 207 20.61 -2.10 -7.23
N PRO A 208 19.61 -2.03 -8.14
CA PRO A 208 18.74 -0.88 -8.39
C PRO A 208 17.85 -0.53 -7.18
N ALA A 209 17.55 0.75 -6.99
CA ALA A 209 16.76 1.26 -5.86
C ALA A 209 15.33 1.58 -6.31
N PHE A 210 14.33 1.06 -5.58
CA PHE A 210 12.92 1.19 -5.94
C PHE A 210 12.14 2.09 -4.96
N VAL A 211 11.18 2.85 -5.48
CA VAL A 211 10.16 3.55 -4.68
C VAL A 211 8.77 3.14 -5.16
N PHE A 212 7.95 2.66 -4.24
CA PHE A 212 6.56 2.28 -4.43
C PHE A 212 5.69 3.23 -3.62
N ASP A 213 5.16 4.27 -4.27
CA ASP A 213 4.29 5.25 -3.66
C ASP A 213 2.82 4.79 -3.72
N GLY A 214 2.34 4.29 -2.58
CA GLY A 214 0.96 3.86 -2.38
C GLY A 214 -0.02 5.01 -2.10
N ARG A 215 0.44 6.26 -2.01
CA ARG A 215 -0.37 7.43 -1.61
C ARG A 215 -0.27 8.62 -2.57
N ASN A 216 0.56 8.53 -3.61
CA ASN A 216 0.78 9.58 -4.61
C ASN A 216 1.21 10.92 -3.98
N ILE A 217 2.12 10.87 -3.00
CA ILE A 217 2.61 12.05 -2.27
C ILE A 217 4.00 12.53 -2.72
N VAL A 218 4.76 11.71 -3.45
CA VAL A 218 6.12 12.07 -3.89
C VAL A 218 6.16 12.59 -5.32
N ASN A 219 7.19 13.37 -5.64
CA ASN A 219 7.45 13.81 -7.01
C ASN A 219 8.16 12.71 -7.79
N VAL A 220 7.40 12.03 -8.65
CA VAL A 220 7.89 10.89 -9.44
C VAL A 220 9.04 11.27 -10.38
N ASP A 221 8.97 12.44 -11.03
CA ASP A 221 9.97 12.85 -12.01
C ASP A 221 11.30 13.18 -11.32
N GLN A 222 11.24 13.89 -10.18
CA GLN A 222 12.41 14.17 -9.36
C GLN A 222 13.10 12.89 -8.86
N LEU A 223 12.33 11.88 -8.44
CA LEU A 223 12.90 10.60 -8.00
C LEU A 223 13.55 9.83 -9.15
N ARG A 224 12.97 9.86 -10.35
CA ARG A 224 13.55 9.27 -11.56
C ARG A 224 14.86 9.95 -11.96
N GLU A 225 14.92 11.28 -11.87
CA GLU A 225 16.14 12.06 -12.12
C GLU A 225 17.29 11.69 -11.16
N ILE A 226 16.97 11.40 -9.89
CA ILE A 226 17.95 10.91 -8.91
C ILE A 226 18.47 9.50 -9.29
N GLY A 227 17.65 8.70 -9.96
CA GLY A 227 17.96 7.34 -10.42
C GLY A 227 17.10 6.23 -9.81
N PHE A 228 16.04 6.58 -9.06
CA PHE A 228 15.09 5.58 -8.58
C PHE A 228 14.25 4.99 -9.73
N ILE A 229 13.92 3.71 -9.59
CA ILE A 229 12.82 3.11 -10.35
C ILE A 229 11.55 3.33 -9.55
N VAL A 230 10.61 4.07 -10.12
CA VAL A 230 9.44 4.56 -9.38
C VAL A 230 8.15 3.94 -9.89
N TYR A 231 7.38 3.39 -8.96
CA TYR A 231 5.99 3.03 -9.15
C TYR A 231 5.11 3.90 -8.25
N SER A 232 4.10 4.54 -8.83
CA SER A 232 3.12 5.36 -8.10
C SER A 232 1.74 4.98 -8.61
N ILE A 233 0.80 4.75 -7.69
CA ILE A 233 -0.52 4.21 -8.04
C ILE A 233 -1.23 5.09 -9.07
N GLY A 234 -1.62 4.48 -10.20
CA GLY A 234 -2.37 5.15 -11.24
C GLY A 234 -1.59 6.16 -12.07
N LYS A 235 -0.26 6.20 -11.98
CA LYS A 235 0.60 7.04 -12.84
C LYS A 235 1.25 6.23 -13.97
N PRO A 236 1.77 6.90 -15.02
CA PRO A 236 2.53 6.23 -16.07
C PRO A 236 3.71 5.44 -15.52
N LEU A 237 3.77 4.16 -15.90
CA LEU A 237 4.80 3.23 -15.43
C LEU A 237 6.19 3.65 -15.91
N ASP A 238 7.17 3.45 -15.03
CA ASP A 238 8.58 3.52 -15.40
C ASP A 238 8.89 2.53 -16.52
N ALA A 239 9.85 2.84 -17.39
CA ALA A 239 10.23 1.96 -18.49
C ALA A 239 10.64 0.56 -17.98
N TRP A 240 11.28 0.48 -16.81
CA TRP A 240 11.64 -0.78 -16.15
C TRP A 240 10.42 -1.66 -15.84
N LEU A 241 9.26 -1.04 -15.57
CA LEU A 241 8.08 -1.70 -15.04
C LEU A 241 7.06 -2.10 -16.12
N LYS A 242 7.18 -1.56 -17.33
CA LYS A 242 6.18 -1.72 -18.41
C LYS A 242 5.96 -3.19 -18.79
N ASP A 243 7.04 -3.96 -18.85
CA ASP A 243 6.99 -5.37 -19.28
C ASP A 243 6.82 -6.34 -18.10
N MET A 244 6.74 -5.82 -16.87
CA MET A 244 6.56 -6.63 -15.67
C MET A 244 5.08 -6.75 -15.32
N PRO A 245 4.52 -7.96 -15.20
CA PRO A 245 3.11 -8.14 -14.89
C PRO A 245 2.78 -7.64 -13.48
N ALA A 246 1.64 -6.93 -13.34
CA ALA A 246 1.13 -6.47 -12.04
C ALA A 246 0.44 -7.59 -11.24
N VAL A 247 0.16 -8.71 -11.91
CA VAL A 247 -0.62 -9.83 -11.41
C VAL A 247 0.09 -11.09 -11.89
N ALA A 248 0.47 -11.97 -10.97
CA ALA A 248 0.93 -13.32 -11.29
C ALA A 248 -0.25 -14.22 -11.66
#